data_AF-A0A7J9TLJ3-F1
#
_entry.id   AF-A0A7J9TLJ3-F1
#
_cell.length_a   1.000
_cell.length_b   1.000
_cell.length_c   1.000
_cell.angle_alpha   90.00
_cell.angle_beta   90.00
_cell.angle_gamma   90.00
#
_symmetry.space_group_name_H-M   'P 1'
#
loop_
_entity.id
_entity.type
_entity.pdbx_description
1 polymer ?
#
loop_
_entity_poly.entity_id
_entity_poly.type
_entity_poly.pdbx_seq_one_letter_code
_entity_poly.pdbx_strand_id
1 'polypeptide(L)'
;MHYTHIAETHVLINEVKNILGIEALKHEIGIGESETIILAKELNADLVLIDDRIVKEIAISMGLNVTGTLAIIHEAIKRRIIHKDFREIVNMMKKNNIWINDEILDLFDE
;
A
#
# COMPACT_ATOMS: atom_id res chain seq x y z
N MET A 1 -23.39 3.66 4.59
CA MET A 1 -22.04 3.17 4.25
C MET A 1 -22.07 1.65 4.37
N HIS A 2 -22.22 0.97 3.24
CA HIS A 2 -22.24 -0.50 3.18
C HIS A 2 -20.81 -0.99 2.91
N TYR A 3 -20.04 -1.25 3.98
CA TYR A 3 -18.84 -2.09 3.87
C TYR A 3 -19.33 -3.54 3.69
N THR A 4 -19.64 -3.90 2.45
CA THR A 4 -20.15 -5.24 2.15
C THR A 4 -18.97 -6.15 1.80
N HIS A 5 -18.62 -6.99 2.77
CA HIS A 5 -17.90 -8.25 2.63
C HIS A 5 -16.58 -8.23 1.84
N ILE A 6 -15.51 -7.76 2.46
CA ILE A 6 -14.20 -8.40 2.23
C ILE A 6 -14.34 -9.78 2.87
N ALA A 7 -14.24 -10.84 2.07
CA ALA A 7 -14.37 -12.21 2.55
C ALA A 7 -13.46 -12.45 3.77
N GLU A 8 -14.07 -12.80 4.91
CA GLU A 8 -13.48 -12.83 6.27
C GLU A 8 -12.30 -13.80 6.46
N THR A 9 -11.81 -14.44 5.41
CA THR A 9 -10.78 -15.48 5.48
C THR A 9 -9.36 -15.02 5.17
N HIS A 10 -9.16 -13.79 4.67
CA HIS A 10 -7.83 -13.32 4.20
C HIS A 10 -7.33 -12.05 4.91
N VAL A 11 -8.09 -11.51 5.88
CA VAL A 11 -7.68 -10.34 6.66
C VAL A 11 -7.51 -10.77 8.11
N LEU A 12 -6.27 -10.73 8.58
CA LEU A 12 -5.94 -11.01 9.98
C LEU A 12 -5.65 -9.70 10.70
N ILE A 13 -6.36 -9.47 11.80
CA ILE A 13 -6.13 -8.32 12.66
C ILE A 13 -5.04 -8.70 13.66
N ASN A 14 -3.96 -7.93 13.68
CA ASN A 14 -2.87 -8.10 14.63
C ASN A 14 -2.64 -6.78 15.37
N GLU A 15 -2.46 -6.86 16.67
CA GLU A 15 -2.08 -5.72 17.50
C GLU A 15 -0.57 -5.52 17.44
N VAL A 16 -0.14 -4.26 17.32
CA VAL A 16 1.29 -3.89 17.29
C VAL A 16 1.83 -3.89 18.72
N LYS A 17 2.93 -4.59 18.97
CA LYS A 17 3.46 -4.75 20.33
C LYS A 17 4.49 -3.67 20.69
N ASN A 18 5.22 -3.17 19.71
CA ASN A 18 6.29 -2.20 19.88
C ASN A 18 5.76 -0.77 19.84
N ILE A 19 5.12 -0.38 20.94
CA ILE A 19 4.58 0.97 21.13
C ILE A 19 5.69 2.03 21.05
N LEU A 20 6.89 1.74 21.57
CA LEU A 20 8.02 2.68 21.48
C LEU A 20 8.42 2.97 20.02
N GLY A 21 8.37 1.97 19.15
CA GLY A 21 8.62 2.13 17.72
C GLY A 21 7.59 3.03 17.05
N ILE A 22 6.30 2.87 17.42
CA ILE A 22 5.22 3.74 16.91
C ILE A 22 5.46 5.18 17.37
N GLU A 23 5.74 5.37 18.66
CA GLU A 23 5.99 6.69 19.27
C GLU A 23 7.22 7.39 18.67
N ALA A 24 8.24 6.63 18.24
CA ALA A 24 9.39 7.19 17.56
C ALA A 24 9.07 7.69 16.15
N LEU A 25 8.20 7.00 15.41
CA LEU A 25 7.85 7.33 14.03
C LEU A 25 6.74 8.39 13.92
N LYS A 26 5.84 8.49 14.90
CA LYS A 26 4.67 9.38 14.82
C LYS A 26 5.00 10.87 14.73
N HIS A 27 6.26 11.25 14.98
CA HIS A 27 6.74 12.63 14.81
C HIS A 27 6.91 13.02 13.34
N GLU A 28 7.13 12.04 12.46
CA GLU A 28 7.35 12.22 11.03
C GLU A 28 6.11 11.81 10.20
N ILE A 29 5.39 10.77 10.63
CA ILE A 29 4.27 10.16 9.89
C ILE A 29 3.05 9.92 10.78
N GLY A 30 1.91 9.60 10.18
CA GLY A 30 0.67 9.32 10.92
C GLY A 30 0.77 8.08 11.81
N ILE A 31 -0.11 7.99 12.82
CA ILE A 31 -0.14 6.85 13.74
C ILE A 31 -0.40 5.51 13.01
N GLY A 32 -1.37 5.48 12.10
CA GLY A 32 -1.67 4.26 11.32
C GLY A 32 -0.54 3.85 10.37
N GLU A 33 0.22 4.82 9.86
CA GLU A 33 1.39 4.59 9.01
C GLU A 33 2.55 4.03 9.84
N SER A 34 2.76 4.60 11.03
CA SER A 34 3.72 4.12 12.01
C SER A 34 3.39 2.67 12.43
N GLU A 35 2.13 2.40 12.79
CA GLU A 35 1.64 1.06 13.12
C GLU A 35 1.87 0.08 11.97
N THR A 36 1.60 0.49 10.73
CA THR A 36 1.82 -0.35 9.54
C THR A 36 3.28 -0.76 9.39
N ILE A 37 4.22 0.19 9.49
CA ILE A 37 5.65 -0.08 9.38
C ILE A 37 6.12 -0.98 10.52
N ILE A 38 5.75 -0.65 11.76
CA ILE A 38 6.19 -1.41 12.93
C ILE A 38 5.62 -2.83 12.91
N LEU A 39 4.34 -2.99 12.57
CA LEU A 39 3.72 -4.31 12.45
C LEU A 39 4.38 -5.14 11.36
N ALA A 40 4.67 -4.55 10.20
CA ALA A 40 5.37 -5.25 9.11
C ALA A 40 6.75 -5.76 9.57
N LYS A 41 7.48 -4.97 10.38
CA LYS A 41 8.76 -5.41 10.98
C LYS A 41 8.57 -6.54 11.99
N GLU A 42 7.58 -6.44 12.88
CA GLU A 42 7.30 -7.47 13.89
C GLU A 42 6.94 -8.81 13.26
N LEU A 43 6.14 -8.77 12.20
CA LEU A 43 5.71 -9.96 11.48
C LEU A 43 6.78 -10.51 10.53
N ASN A 44 7.88 -9.79 10.31
CA ASN A 44 8.83 -10.06 9.23
C ASN A 44 8.10 -10.21 7.89
N ALA A 45 7.20 -9.27 7.60
CA ALA A 45 6.37 -9.33 6.41
C ALA A 45 7.23 -9.35 5.13
N ASP A 46 6.88 -10.24 4.20
CA ASP A 46 7.55 -10.33 2.90
C ASP A 46 7.37 -9.05 2.06
N LEU A 47 6.26 -8.34 2.28
CA LEU A 47 5.85 -7.16 1.53
C LEU A 47 4.91 -6.27 2.38
N VAL A 48 5.06 -4.95 2.29
CA VAL A 48 4.14 -3.95 2.88
C VAL A 48 3.56 -3.04 1.80
N LEU A 49 2.27 -2.74 1.89
CA LEU A 49 1.55 -1.86 0.95
C LEU A 49 1.50 -0.43 1.50
N ILE A 50 2.13 0.51 0.80
CA ILE A 50 2.23 1.91 1.20
C ILE A 50 2.15 2.82 -0.04
N ASP A 51 1.15 3.71 -0.05
CA ASP A 51 0.94 4.67 -1.14
C ASP A 51 1.49 6.08 -0.84
N ASP A 52 1.81 6.40 0.42
CA ASP A 52 2.48 7.66 0.77
C ASP A 52 3.99 7.61 0.46
N ARG A 53 4.53 8.71 -0.08
CA ARG A 53 5.94 8.79 -0.49
C ARG A 53 6.90 8.80 0.70
N ILE A 54 6.64 9.63 1.71
CA ILE A 54 7.53 9.77 2.88
C ILE A 54 7.53 8.48 3.69
N VAL A 55 6.34 7.89 3.91
CA VAL A 55 6.19 6.63 4.62
C VAL A 55 6.93 5.49 3.89
N LYS A 56 6.88 5.46 2.56
CA LYS A 56 7.60 4.49 1.73
C LYS A 56 9.12 4.62 1.87
N GLU A 57 9.65 5.85 1.83
CA GLU A 57 11.08 6.12 2.03
C GLU A 57 11.54 5.61 3.41
N ILE A 58 10.77 5.89 4.46
CA ILE A 58 11.04 5.39 5.82
C ILE A 58 11.02 3.85 5.85
N ALA A 59 9.97 3.21 5.33
CA ALA A 59 9.84 1.76 5.32
C ALA A 59 11.00 1.06 4.59
N ILE A 60 11.40 1.59 3.42
CA ILE A 60 12.57 1.10 2.67
C ILE A 60 13.84 1.26 3.49
N SER A 61 14.05 2.41 4.14
CA SER A 61 15.22 2.64 5.00
C SER A 61 15.31 1.65 6.18
N MET A 62 14.15 1.14 6.63
CA MET A 62 14.03 0.13 7.68
C MET A 62 14.16 -1.32 7.14
N GLY A 63 14.48 -1.48 5.85
CA GLY A 63 14.70 -2.77 5.20
C GLY A 63 13.42 -3.55 4.88
N LEU A 64 12.27 -2.87 4.75
CA LEU A 64 11.03 -3.50 4.29
C LEU A 64 10.96 -3.48 2.76
N ASN A 65 10.41 -4.54 2.19
CA ASN A 65 9.99 -4.54 0.79
C ASN A 65 8.65 -3.81 0.69
N VAL A 66 8.58 -2.75 -0.12
CA VAL A 66 7.39 -1.91 -0.24
C VAL A 66 6.79 -2.04 -1.63
N THR A 67 5.46 -2.10 -1.69
CA THR A 67 4.67 -1.95 -2.92
C THR A 67 3.62 -0.86 -2.76
N GLY A 68 3.02 -0.42 -3.87
CA GLY A 68 1.89 0.52 -3.89
C GLY A 68 0.69 -0.09 -4.60
N THR A 69 -0.47 0.54 -4.47
CA THR A 69 -1.74 0.05 -5.05
C THR A 69 -1.65 -0.10 -6.56
N LEU A 70 -1.03 0.86 -7.26
CA LEU A 70 -0.86 0.81 -8.71
C LEU A 70 0.01 -0.38 -9.16
N ALA A 71 1.08 -0.69 -8.42
CA ALA A 71 1.92 -1.84 -8.73
C ALA A 71 1.18 -3.17 -8.53
N ILE A 72 0.32 -3.28 -7.50
CA ILE A 72 -0.55 -4.44 -7.30
C ILE A 72 -1.54 -4.60 -8.46
N ILE A 73 -2.20 -3.50 -8.86
CA ILE A 73 -3.16 -3.52 -9.98
C ILE A 73 -2.46 -3.94 -11.27
N HIS A 74 -1.30 -3.35 -11.55
CA HIS A 74 -0.50 -3.68 -12.74
C HIS A 74 -0.11 -5.15 -12.77
N GLU A 75 0.40 -5.69 -11.65
CA GLU A 75 0.77 -7.09 -11.54
C GLU A 75 -0.44 -8.03 -11.70
N ALA A 76 -1.61 -7.65 -11.16
CA ALA A 76 -2.84 -8.42 -11.33
C ALA A 76 -3.30 -8.46 -12.79
N ILE A 77 -3.11 -7.39 -13.56
CA ILE A 77 -3.37 -7.38 -15.02
C ILE A 77 -2.37 -8.29 -15.75
N LYS A 78 -1.07 -8.19 -15.45
CA LYS A 78 -0.04 -9.06 -16.04
C LYS A 78 -0.32 -10.54 -15.80
N ARG A 79 -0.82 -10.87 -14.61
CA ARG A 79 -1.25 -12.23 -14.23
C ARG A 79 -2.62 -12.64 -14.78
N ARG A 80 -3.29 -11.78 -15.54
CA ARG A 80 -4.65 -12.00 -16.09
C ARG A 80 -5.70 -12.29 -15.01
N ILE A 81 -5.52 -11.73 -13.81
CA ILE A 81 -6.55 -11.75 -12.74
C ILE A 81 -7.58 -10.65 -13.02
N ILE A 82 -7.09 -9.48 -13.47
CA ILE A 82 -7.93 -8.37 -13.93
C ILE A 82 -7.89 -8.33 -15.45
N HIS A 83 -9.05 -8.36 -16.08
CA HIS A 83 -9.21 -8.32 -17.53
C HIS A 83 -9.61 -6.91 -18.00
N LYS A 84 -8.79 -5.92 -17.67
CA LYS A 84 -8.99 -4.53 -18.05
C LYS A 84 -7.65 -3.86 -18.28
N ASP A 85 -7.64 -2.89 -19.19
CA ASP A 85 -6.45 -2.08 -19.46
C ASP A 85 -6.04 -1.25 -18.23
N PHE A 86 -4.73 -1.12 -18.01
CA PHE A 86 -4.20 -0.42 -16.84
C PHE A 86 -4.58 1.06 -16.85
N ARG A 87 -4.48 1.75 -17.99
CA ARG A 87 -4.85 3.16 -18.12
C ARG A 87 -6.35 3.35 -17.91
N GLU A 88 -7.18 2.42 -18.35
CA GLU A 88 -8.61 2.49 -18.07
C GLU A 88 -8.93 2.44 -16.57
N ILE A 89 -8.23 1.60 -15.80
CA ILE A 89 -8.40 1.54 -14.34
C ILE A 89 -7.91 2.83 -13.69
N VAL A 90 -6.72 3.33 -14.07
CA VAL A 90 -6.19 4.58 -13.52
C VAL A 90 -7.12 5.76 -13.83
N ASN A 91 -7.68 5.82 -15.04
CA ASN A 91 -8.66 6.84 -15.41
C ASN A 91 -9.93 6.76 -14.55
N MET A 92 -10.37 5.55 -14.18
CA MET A 92 -11.47 5.39 -13.22
C MET A 92 -11.08 5.88 -11.82
N MET A 93 -9.86 5.60 -11.36
CA MET A 93 -9.37 6.07 -10.05
C MET A 93 -9.33 7.60 -10.00
N LYS A 94 -8.80 8.25 -11.04
CA LYS A 94 -8.78 9.72 -11.18
C LYS A 94 -10.17 10.33 -11.14
N LYS A 95 -11.15 9.73 -11.85
CA LYS A 95 -12.55 10.15 -11.83
C LYS A 95 -13.21 10.02 -10.45
N ASN A 96 -12.68 9.16 -9.58
CA ASN A 96 -13.15 8.97 -8.21
C ASN A 96 -12.28 9.73 -7.17
N ASN A 97 -11.67 10.85 -7.57
CA ASN A 97 -10.88 11.74 -6.72
C ASN A 97 -9.56 11.15 -6.18
N ILE A 98 -9.03 10.09 -6.81
CA ILE A 98 -7.68 9.61 -6.50
C ILE A 98 -6.67 10.39 -7.36
N TRP A 99 -5.71 11.04 -6.70
CA TRP A 99 -4.66 11.79 -7.39
C TRP A 99 -3.52 10.86 -7.83
N ILE A 100 -3.26 10.82 -9.14
CA ILE A 100 -2.17 10.04 -9.74
C ILE A 100 -1.50 10.93 -10.78
N ASN A 101 -0.20 11.19 -10.63
CA ASN A 101 0.58 11.91 -11.63
C ASN A 101 0.68 11.05 -12.89
N ASP A 102 0.49 11.65 -14.07
CA ASP A 102 0.61 10.95 -15.35
C ASP A 102 2.02 10.38 -15.57
N GLU A 103 3.06 11.01 -15.04
CA GLU A 103 4.44 10.49 -15.10
C GLU A 103 4.60 9.13 -14.42
N ILE A 104 3.73 8.79 -13.45
CA ILE A 104 3.75 7.47 -12.81
C ILE A 104 3.25 6.40 -13.78
N LEU A 105 2.38 6.73 -14.74
CA LEU A 105 1.86 5.77 -15.72
C LEU A 105 2.96 5.26 -16.64
N ASP A 106 3.88 6.15 -17.05
CA ASP A 106 4.98 5.81 -17.95
C ASP A 106 5.91 4.74 -17.34
N LEU A 107 5.98 4.64 -16.00
CA LEU A 107 6.74 3.60 -15.29
C LEU A 107 6.14 2.18 -15.45
N PHE A 108 4.90 2.08 -15.94
CA PHE A 108 4.18 0.81 -16.09
C PHE A 108 3.96 0.42 -17.56
N ASP A 109 4.46 1.21 -18.52
CA ASP A 109 4.34 0.94 -19.95
C ASP A 109 5.48 0.06 -20.53
N GLU A 110 6.39 -0.43 -19.68
CA GLU A 110 7.49 -1.37 -20.00
C GLU A 110 7.14 -2.85 -19.68
#